data_AF-A0A7W7LSS4-F1
#
_entry.id   AF-A0A7W7LSS4-F1
#
_cell.length_a   1.000
_cell.length_b   1.000
_cell.length_c   1.000
_cell.angle_alpha   90.00
_cell.angle_beta   90.00
_cell.angle_gamma   90.00
#
_symmetry.space_group_name_H-M   'P 1'
#
loop_
_entity.id
_entity.type
_entity.pdbx_description
1 polymer ?
#
loop_
_entity_poly.entity_id
_entity_poly.type
_entity_poly.pdbx_seq_one_letter_code
_entity_poly.pdbx_strand_id
1 'polypeptide(L)'
;MVLAHPDPATPSGGRLPGGVLPPPPRGTLATTACMETLQVGYLHAVAAAAGCSLAQPFPDNGIDWHVSHSAPGHITDDEVTIKVQLKCTYQLTPRTHPQPEPRIPQRPGPTFAFTLDNDHLVKLARTPVSVHKILVVMIVPRTQDDWLHADHDRLELRHCCYWTNLAGHPVTGRHRTTVRIPTSRVFDDRALCEIMTRVGSGGRP
;
A
#
# COMPACT_ATOMS: atom_id res chain seq x y z
N MET A 1 10.35 37.75 -75.69
CA MET A 1 9.67 37.80 -74.39
C MET A 1 10.25 36.67 -73.54
N VAL A 2 11.29 36.98 -72.76
CA VAL A 2 12.04 36.02 -71.93
C VAL A 2 11.52 36.18 -70.51
N LEU A 3 10.91 35.13 -69.96
CA LEU A 3 10.39 35.09 -68.59
C LEU A 3 11.53 34.74 -67.64
N ALA A 4 11.79 35.64 -66.68
CA ALA A 4 12.73 35.44 -65.60
C ALA A 4 12.16 34.42 -64.58
N HIS A 5 12.97 33.43 -64.20
CA HIS A 5 12.73 32.61 -63.01
C HIS A 5 13.26 33.34 -61.76
N PRO A 6 12.55 33.34 -60.62
CA PRO A 6 13.11 33.74 -59.34
C PRO A 6 13.86 32.56 -58.69
N ASP A 7 15.02 32.85 -58.10
CA ASP A 7 15.81 31.93 -57.28
C ASP A 7 15.06 31.50 -55.99
N PRO A 8 15.34 30.31 -55.43
CA PRO A 8 14.63 29.76 -54.30
C PRO A 8 15.04 30.42 -52.98
N ALA A 9 14.05 30.80 -52.17
CA ALA A 9 14.24 31.27 -50.81
C ALA A 9 14.82 30.15 -49.92
N THR A 10 15.92 30.46 -49.24
CA THR A 10 16.54 29.64 -48.19
C THR A 10 15.59 29.50 -47.00
N PRO A 11 15.22 28.29 -46.55
CA PRO A 11 14.51 28.16 -45.28
C PRO A 11 15.53 28.26 -44.15
N SER A 12 15.68 29.44 -43.57
CA SER A 12 16.24 29.62 -42.24
C SER A 12 15.24 29.09 -41.21
N GLY A 13 15.13 27.75 -41.15
CA GLY A 13 14.37 27.03 -40.14
C GLY A 13 15.11 27.09 -38.81
N GLY A 14 14.95 28.21 -38.10
CA GLY A 14 15.33 28.32 -36.69
C GLY A 14 14.59 27.26 -35.89
N ARG A 15 15.33 26.21 -35.50
CA ARG A 15 14.85 25.16 -34.61
C ARG A 15 14.58 25.81 -33.25
N LEU A 16 13.31 26.11 -32.97
CA LEU A 16 12.89 26.58 -31.64
C LEU A 16 13.35 25.54 -30.60
N PRO A 17 13.98 25.96 -29.49
CA PRO A 17 14.30 25.03 -28.41
C PRO A 17 12.99 24.46 -27.89
N GLY A 18 12.84 23.14 -27.95
CA GLY A 18 11.68 22.43 -27.41
C GLY A 18 11.59 22.67 -25.91
N GLY A 19 10.86 23.71 -25.52
CA GLY A 19 10.55 23.99 -24.13
C GLY A 19 9.69 22.85 -23.59
N VAL A 20 10.20 22.12 -22.61
CA VAL A 20 9.39 21.19 -21.83
C VAL A 20 8.31 22.02 -21.16
N LEU A 21 7.06 21.83 -21.58
CA LEU A 21 5.91 22.44 -20.90
C LEU A 21 5.93 21.97 -19.44
N PRO A 22 5.71 22.88 -18.47
CA PRO A 22 5.61 22.47 -17.08
C PRO A 22 4.48 21.45 -16.92
N PRO A 23 4.61 20.48 -16.01
CA PRO A 23 3.55 19.52 -15.76
C PRO A 23 2.26 20.25 -15.37
N PRO A 24 1.09 19.72 -15.74
CA PRO A 24 -0.18 20.30 -15.34
C PRO A 24 -0.29 20.36 -13.81
N PRO A 25 -0.92 21.41 -13.24
CA PRO A 25 -1.00 21.57 -11.80
C PRO A 25 -1.85 20.46 -11.16
N ARG A 26 -1.44 20.01 -9.97
CA ARG A 26 -2.24 19.12 -9.12
C ARG A 26 -3.26 19.89 -8.29
N GLY A 27 -4.28 19.18 -7.80
CA GLY A 27 -5.26 19.72 -6.87
C GLY A 27 -4.65 20.11 -5.51
N THR A 28 -5.43 20.83 -4.69
CA THR A 28 -4.97 21.45 -3.44
C THR A 28 -5.24 20.63 -2.17
N LEU A 29 -5.69 19.37 -2.32
CA LEU A 29 -6.00 18.50 -1.19
C LEU A 29 -4.74 18.20 -0.37
N ALA A 30 -4.87 18.13 0.95
CA ALA A 30 -3.76 17.80 1.85
C ALA A 30 -3.13 16.46 1.46
N THR A 31 -1.80 16.40 1.40
CA THR A 31 -1.08 15.20 0.93
C THR A 31 -1.43 13.95 1.75
N THR A 32 -1.69 14.09 3.05
CA THR A 32 -2.12 12.98 3.91
C THR A 32 -3.48 12.40 3.51
N ALA A 33 -4.43 13.23 3.08
CA ALA A 33 -5.72 12.76 2.56
C ALA A 33 -5.56 12.10 1.18
N CYS A 34 -4.64 12.60 0.35
CA CYS A 34 -4.27 11.93 -0.90
C CYS A 34 -3.62 10.55 -0.64
N MET A 35 -2.76 10.42 0.38
CA MET A 35 -2.14 9.16 0.79
C MET A 35 -3.19 8.13 1.25
N GLU A 36 -4.16 8.59 2.05
CA GLU A 36 -5.29 7.77 2.49
C GLU A 36 -6.11 7.28 1.30
N THR A 37 -6.49 8.20 0.40
CA THR A 37 -7.23 7.88 -0.83
C THR A 37 -6.49 6.85 -1.70
N LEU A 38 -5.17 7.01 -1.86
CA LEU A 38 -4.33 6.08 -2.62
C LEU A 38 -4.35 4.68 -1.99
N GLN A 39 -4.25 4.60 -0.65
CA GLN A 39 -4.27 3.32 0.07
C GLN A 39 -5.63 2.64 0.02
N VAL A 40 -6.72 3.39 0.10
CA VAL A 40 -8.08 2.86 -0.10
C VAL A 40 -8.22 2.29 -1.51
N GLY A 41 -7.75 3.01 -2.54
CA GLY A 41 -7.76 2.52 -3.92
C GLY A 41 -6.99 1.21 -4.09
N TYR A 42 -5.82 1.08 -3.44
CA TYR A 42 -5.07 -0.17 -3.44
C TYR A 42 -5.83 -1.32 -2.75
N LEU A 43 -6.42 -1.07 -1.57
CA LEU A 43 -7.21 -2.07 -0.87
C LEU A 43 -8.37 -2.57 -1.75
N HIS A 44 -9.06 -1.67 -2.46
CA HIS A 44 -10.12 -2.03 -3.40
C HIS A 44 -9.62 -2.93 -4.53
N ALA A 45 -8.46 -2.60 -5.13
CA ALA A 45 -7.87 -3.42 -6.18
C ALA A 45 -7.50 -4.83 -5.69
N VAL A 46 -6.86 -4.92 -4.52
CA VAL A 46 -6.49 -6.20 -3.87
C VAL A 46 -7.72 -7.03 -3.53
N ALA A 47 -8.74 -6.41 -2.91
CA ALA A 47 -9.97 -7.10 -2.55
C ALA A 47 -10.72 -7.62 -3.78
N ALA A 48 -10.81 -6.82 -4.84
CA ALA A 48 -11.45 -7.23 -6.09
C ALA A 48 -10.73 -8.42 -6.73
N ALA A 49 -9.39 -8.39 -6.80
CA ALA A 49 -8.59 -9.50 -7.33
C ALA A 49 -8.69 -10.77 -6.46
N ALA A 50 -8.82 -10.62 -5.14
CA ALA A 50 -8.99 -11.71 -4.19
C ALA A 50 -10.44 -12.23 -4.07
N GLY A 51 -11.40 -11.64 -4.79
CA GLY A 51 -12.83 -12.00 -4.68
C GLY A 51 -13.43 -11.71 -3.30
N CYS A 52 -12.92 -10.69 -2.60
CA CYS A 52 -13.39 -10.29 -1.27
C CYS A 52 -14.38 -9.11 -1.34
N SER A 53 -15.31 -9.05 -0.39
CA SER A 53 -16.16 -7.88 -0.19
C SER A 53 -15.53 -6.90 0.81
N LEU A 54 -15.87 -5.61 0.67
CA LEU A 54 -15.38 -4.54 1.52
C LEU A 54 -16.55 -3.78 2.15
N ALA A 55 -16.44 -3.48 3.45
CA ALA A 55 -17.39 -2.64 4.16
C ALA A 55 -16.66 -1.67 5.11
N GLN A 56 -17.08 -0.40 5.12
CA GLN A 56 -16.58 0.57 6.09
C GLN A 56 -17.43 0.53 7.37
N PRO A 57 -16.81 0.50 8.56
CA PRO A 57 -17.56 0.57 9.81
C PRO A 57 -18.14 1.98 10.02
N PHE A 58 -19.36 2.03 10.55
CA PHE A 58 -20.00 3.28 10.97
C PHE A 58 -20.57 3.13 12.38
N PRO A 59 -20.18 3.98 13.35
CA PRO A 59 -19.11 4.99 13.24
C PRO A 59 -17.70 4.35 13.14
N ASP A 60 -16.75 5.07 12.55
CA ASP A 60 -15.33 4.65 12.58
C ASP A 60 -14.80 4.72 14.03
N ASN A 61 -14.20 3.63 14.48
CA ASN A 61 -13.59 3.51 15.80
C ASN A 61 -12.14 2.99 15.70
N GLY A 62 -11.38 3.50 14.74
CA GLY A 62 -9.96 3.20 14.54
C GLY A 62 -9.70 1.87 13.82
N ILE A 63 -10.70 1.36 13.11
CA ILE A 63 -10.60 0.26 12.15
C ILE A 63 -11.20 0.80 10.87
N ASP A 64 -10.44 0.81 9.79
CA ASP A 64 -10.85 1.51 8.57
C ASP A 64 -11.78 0.64 7.70
N TRP A 65 -11.55 -0.68 7.66
CA TRP A 65 -12.29 -1.59 6.79
C TRP A 65 -12.58 -2.94 7.43
N HIS A 66 -13.71 -3.53 7.05
CA HIS A 66 -13.98 -4.96 7.13
C HIS A 66 -13.80 -5.56 5.74
N VAL A 67 -13.08 -6.68 5.69
CA VAL A 67 -12.91 -7.47 4.47
C VAL A 67 -13.54 -8.82 4.74
N SER A 68 -14.45 -9.27 3.89
CA SER A 68 -15.03 -10.61 3.98
C SER A 68 -14.69 -11.47 2.77
N HIS A 69 -14.62 -12.77 2.98
CA HIS A 69 -14.31 -13.76 1.96
C HIS A 69 -15.11 -15.04 2.20
N SER A 70 -15.71 -15.57 1.14
CA SER A 70 -16.43 -16.85 1.16
C SER A 70 -15.70 -17.88 0.32
N ALA A 71 -15.45 -19.07 0.87
CA ALA A 71 -14.95 -20.20 0.10
C ALA A 71 -15.38 -21.54 0.73
N PRO A 72 -15.44 -22.64 -0.05
CA PRO A 72 -15.90 -23.95 0.45
C PRO A 72 -15.08 -24.55 1.61
N GLY A 73 -13.85 -24.06 1.84
CA GLY A 73 -12.96 -24.56 2.90
C GLY A 73 -13.14 -23.90 4.27
N HIS A 74 -14.14 -23.03 4.44
CA HIS A 74 -14.39 -22.36 5.71
C HIS A 74 -15.20 -23.27 6.62
N ILE A 75 -14.81 -23.38 7.90
CA ILE A 75 -15.30 -24.44 8.79
C ILE A 75 -16.40 -23.99 9.76
N THR A 76 -16.52 -22.68 10.00
CA THR A 76 -17.48 -22.14 10.99
C THR A 76 -18.69 -21.55 10.30
N ASP A 77 -18.46 -20.67 9.32
CA ASP A 77 -19.46 -19.97 8.52
C ASP A 77 -19.03 -20.02 7.06
N ASP A 78 -19.97 -19.81 6.13
CA ASP A 78 -19.69 -19.73 4.69
C ASP A 78 -18.90 -18.46 4.30
N GLU A 79 -18.77 -17.52 5.24
CA GLU A 79 -18.02 -16.27 5.10
C GLU A 79 -17.14 -16.06 6.34
N VAL A 80 -15.89 -15.64 6.15
CA VAL A 80 -15.09 -15.04 7.22
C VAL A 80 -14.79 -13.59 6.97
N THR A 81 -14.76 -12.83 8.06
CA THR A 81 -14.42 -11.40 8.06
C THR A 81 -13.12 -11.18 8.84
N ILE A 82 -12.27 -10.30 8.32
CA ILE A 82 -11.18 -9.68 9.08
C ILE A 82 -11.36 -8.17 9.12
N LYS A 83 -10.83 -7.54 10.15
CA LYS A 83 -10.75 -6.09 10.30
C LYS A 83 -9.38 -5.59 9.85
N VAL A 84 -9.36 -4.52 9.08
CA VAL A 84 -8.13 -3.95 8.53
C VAL A 84 -8.02 -2.51 9.02
N GLN A 85 -6.87 -2.20 9.63
CA GLN A 85 -6.45 -0.83 9.85
C GLN A 85 -5.40 -0.43 8.82
N LEU A 86 -5.64 0.67 8.13
CA LEU A 86 -4.78 1.26 7.12
C LEU A 86 -3.90 2.33 7.75
N LYS A 87 -2.62 2.32 7.41
CA LYS A 87 -1.70 3.44 7.63
C LYS A 87 -0.85 3.66 6.39
N CYS A 88 -0.59 4.91 6.06
CA CYS A 88 0.30 5.26 4.97
C CYS A 88 1.43 6.15 5.50
N THR A 89 2.66 5.91 5.06
CA THR A 89 3.83 6.69 5.46
C THR A 89 4.80 6.85 4.30
N TYR A 90 5.60 7.91 4.37
CA TYR A 90 6.87 7.92 3.66
C TYR A 90 7.86 7.08 4.46
N GLN A 91 8.63 6.21 3.82
CA GLN A 91 9.80 5.67 4.49
C GLN A 91 10.93 5.38 3.53
N LEU A 92 12.06 5.99 3.87
CA LEU A 92 13.38 5.83 3.25
C LEU A 92 13.95 4.46 3.64
N THR A 93 14.47 3.79 2.61
CA THR A 93 15.48 2.72 2.59
C THR A 93 15.47 1.75 3.78
N PRO A 94 15.24 0.43 3.55
CA PRO A 94 15.68 -0.57 4.52
C PRO A 94 17.14 -0.31 4.87
N ARG A 95 17.60 -0.70 6.07
CA ARG A 95 19.05 -0.85 6.28
C ARG A 95 19.56 -1.99 5.40
N THR A 96 19.72 -1.75 4.11
CA THR A 96 20.41 -2.62 3.15
C THR A 96 21.90 -2.35 3.32
N HIS A 97 22.50 -2.91 4.37
CA HIS A 97 23.86 -3.37 4.21
C HIS A 97 23.78 -4.83 3.74
N PRO A 98 24.07 -5.11 2.46
CA PRO A 98 24.52 -6.44 2.07
C PRO A 98 25.97 -6.56 2.55
N GLN A 99 26.19 -6.85 3.84
CA GLN A 99 27.39 -7.59 4.18
C GLN A 99 27.08 -9.07 3.88
N PRO A 100 27.94 -9.77 3.13
CA PRO A 100 27.82 -11.21 2.95
C PRO A 100 28.16 -11.85 4.31
N GLU A 101 27.18 -11.91 5.19
CA GLU A 101 27.28 -12.67 6.43
C GLU A 101 26.69 -14.08 6.23
N PRO A 102 27.30 -15.10 6.84
CA PRO A 102 26.84 -16.48 6.69
C PRO A 102 25.37 -16.60 7.08
N ARG A 103 24.61 -17.37 6.29
CA ARG A 103 23.18 -17.63 6.51
C ARG A 103 22.97 -18.26 7.88
N ILE A 104 22.67 -17.45 8.90
CA ILE A 104 22.14 -17.93 10.17
C ILE A 104 20.64 -18.20 9.97
N PRO A 105 20.16 -19.44 10.10
CA PRO A 105 18.79 -19.84 9.77
C PRO A 105 17.69 -19.25 10.68
N GLN A 106 18.02 -18.28 11.55
CA GLN A 106 17.09 -17.72 12.54
C GLN A 106 17.00 -16.18 12.51
N ARG A 107 17.65 -15.48 11.57
CA ARG A 107 17.52 -14.02 11.50
C ARG A 107 16.16 -13.66 10.89
N PRO A 108 15.32 -12.85 11.56
CA PRO A 108 14.13 -12.29 10.94
C PRO A 108 14.50 -11.55 9.66
N GLY A 109 13.73 -11.74 8.60
CA GLY A 109 13.92 -11.01 7.35
C GLY A 109 13.89 -9.49 7.53
N PRO A 110 14.20 -8.70 6.48
CA PRO A 110 14.22 -7.25 6.58
C PRO A 110 12.89 -6.69 7.11
N THR A 111 12.97 -5.78 8.08
CA THR A 111 11.81 -5.10 8.69
C THR A 111 12.01 -3.59 8.64
N PHE A 112 10.91 -2.84 8.69
CA PHE A 112 10.93 -1.39 8.96
C PHE A 112 10.19 -1.09 10.27
N ALA A 113 10.59 0.02 10.91
CA ALA A 113 9.98 0.48 12.14
C ALA A 113 8.78 1.38 11.82
N PHE A 114 7.65 1.14 12.46
CA PHE A 114 6.45 1.95 12.34
C PHE A 114 5.88 2.28 13.71
N THR A 115 5.57 3.56 13.95
CA THR A 115 5.15 4.04 15.27
C THR A 115 3.64 4.27 15.31
N LEU A 116 2.96 3.49 16.14
CA LEU A 116 1.52 3.60 16.38
C LEU A 116 1.24 4.35 17.68
N ASP A 117 0.13 5.07 17.72
CA ASP A 117 -0.45 5.51 18.98
C ASP A 117 -0.94 4.29 19.78
N ASN A 118 -0.75 4.35 21.09
CA ASN A 118 -1.05 3.22 21.96
C ASN A 118 -2.52 2.82 21.89
N ASP A 119 -3.45 3.77 21.71
CA ASP A 119 -4.88 3.46 21.59
C ASP A 119 -5.20 2.62 20.34
N HIS A 120 -4.53 2.89 19.22
CA HIS A 120 -4.63 2.05 18.01
C HIS A 120 -3.99 0.68 18.24
N LEU A 121 -2.79 0.64 18.86
CA LEU A 121 -2.10 -0.61 19.14
C LEU A 121 -2.92 -1.51 20.07
N VAL A 122 -3.52 -0.98 21.14
CA VAL A 122 -4.35 -1.74 22.08
C VAL A 122 -5.53 -2.40 21.36
N LYS A 123 -6.15 -1.71 20.41
CA LYS A 123 -7.24 -2.27 19.58
C LYS A 123 -6.75 -3.41 18.70
N LEU A 124 -5.62 -3.23 18.01
CA LEU A 124 -5.02 -4.23 17.12
C LEU A 124 -4.45 -5.43 17.87
N ALA A 125 -3.91 -5.21 19.07
CA ALA A 125 -3.24 -6.23 19.88
C ALA A 125 -4.20 -7.07 20.75
N ARG A 126 -5.48 -6.71 20.79
CA ARG A 126 -6.49 -7.45 21.56
C ARG A 126 -6.48 -8.93 21.17
N THR A 127 -6.42 -9.80 22.20
CA THR A 127 -6.50 -11.25 22.08
C THR A 127 -7.08 -11.84 23.38
N PRO A 128 -7.89 -12.92 23.33
CA PRO A 128 -8.47 -13.54 22.13
C PRO A 128 -9.51 -12.63 21.45
N VAL A 129 -9.81 -12.90 20.18
CA VAL A 129 -10.82 -12.20 19.37
C VAL A 129 -11.56 -13.18 18.48
N SER A 130 -12.86 -12.96 18.25
CA SER A 130 -13.65 -13.72 17.26
C SER A 130 -13.39 -13.26 15.83
N VAL A 131 -13.13 -11.96 15.65
CA VAL A 131 -12.81 -11.36 14.34
C VAL A 131 -11.39 -10.83 14.39
N HIS A 132 -10.52 -11.44 13.59
CA HIS A 132 -9.11 -11.08 13.53
C HIS A 132 -8.90 -9.68 12.95
N LYS A 133 -7.78 -9.07 13.31
CA LYS A 133 -7.42 -7.73 12.88
C LYS A 133 -6.00 -7.73 12.32
N ILE A 134 -5.79 -7.00 11.23
CA ILE A 134 -4.46 -6.77 10.66
C ILE A 134 -4.20 -5.28 10.48
N LEU A 135 -2.93 -4.91 10.57
CA LEU A 135 -2.45 -3.60 10.16
C LEU A 135 -1.88 -3.74 8.75
N VAL A 136 -2.29 -2.86 7.84
CA VAL A 136 -1.70 -2.71 6.50
C VAL A 136 -1.02 -1.35 6.42
N VAL A 137 0.29 -1.36 6.21
CA VAL A 137 1.11 -0.14 6.11
C VAL A 137 1.61 0.04 4.69
N MET A 138 1.15 1.11 4.04
CA MET A 138 1.62 1.54 2.74
C MET A 138 2.86 2.43 2.88
N ILE A 139 3.89 2.14 2.09
CA ILE A 139 5.04 3.03 1.88
C ILE A 139 4.91 3.66 0.49
N VAL A 140 4.86 4.99 0.44
CA VAL A 140 4.78 5.77 -0.80
C VAL A 140 6.04 6.62 -1.05
N PRO A 141 6.38 6.92 -2.33
CA PRO A 141 7.38 7.92 -2.68
C PRO A 141 7.07 9.29 -2.08
N ARG A 142 8.10 10.10 -1.83
CA ARG A 142 7.92 11.46 -1.30
C ARG A 142 7.30 12.40 -2.32
N THR A 143 7.65 12.24 -3.58
CA THR A 143 7.11 13.06 -4.67
C THR A 143 5.81 12.45 -5.16
N GLN A 144 4.72 13.22 -5.13
CA GLN A 144 3.40 12.74 -5.56
C GLN A 144 3.36 12.37 -7.05
N ASP A 145 4.24 12.97 -7.87
CA ASP A 145 4.39 12.62 -9.29
C ASP A 145 4.83 11.19 -9.54
N ASP A 146 5.48 10.59 -8.55
CA ASP A 146 5.94 9.22 -8.60
C ASP A 146 4.90 8.20 -8.11
N TRP A 147 3.72 8.62 -7.64
CA TRP A 147 2.78 7.68 -7.00
C TRP A 147 2.08 6.75 -7.97
N LEU A 148 1.79 7.22 -9.19
CA LEU A 148 0.99 6.50 -10.16
C LEU A 148 1.48 6.82 -11.58
N HIS A 149 1.71 5.77 -12.35
CA HIS A 149 1.96 5.82 -13.78
C HIS A 149 0.90 4.97 -14.47
N ALA A 150 0.25 5.54 -15.47
CA ALA A 150 -0.70 4.83 -16.31
C ALA A 150 -0.18 4.86 -17.74
N ASP A 151 -0.08 3.68 -18.33
CA ASP A 151 0.20 3.50 -19.76
C ASP A 151 -0.86 2.57 -20.38
N HIS A 152 -0.66 2.19 -21.63
CA HIS A 152 -1.62 1.35 -22.36
C HIS A 152 -1.66 -0.10 -21.86
N ASP A 153 -0.58 -0.57 -21.22
CA ASP A 153 -0.41 -1.96 -20.81
C ASP A 153 -0.74 -2.16 -19.33
N ARG A 154 -0.49 -1.14 -18.49
CA ARG A 154 -0.65 -1.25 -17.04
C ARG A 154 -0.93 0.06 -16.34
N LEU A 155 -1.54 -0.10 -15.16
CA LEU A 155 -1.55 0.90 -14.11
C LEU A 155 -0.51 0.51 -13.05
N GLU A 156 0.57 1.27 -12.99
CA GLU A 156 1.63 1.11 -12.00
C GLU A 156 1.42 2.09 -10.85
N LEU A 157 1.01 1.57 -9.70
CA LEU A 157 1.00 2.33 -8.47
C LEU A 157 2.32 2.07 -7.74
N ARG A 158 3.23 3.04 -7.69
CA ARG A 158 4.53 2.88 -7.03
C ARG A 158 4.38 3.03 -5.54
N HIS A 159 3.99 1.95 -4.89
CA HIS A 159 3.91 1.82 -3.45
C HIS A 159 4.14 0.36 -3.07
N CYS A 160 4.34 0.10 -1.78
CA CYS A 160 4.25 -1.26 -1.28
C CYS A 160 3.47 -1.26 0.03
N CYS A 161 2.41 -2.05 0.07
CA CYS A 161 1.64 -2.29 1.27
C CYS A 161 2.17 -3.56 1.95
N TYR A 162 2.45 -3.45 3.24
CA TYR A 162 2.89 -4.57 4.05
C TYR A 162 1.88 -4.85 5.15
N TRP A 163 1.60 -6.11 5.43
CA TRP A 163 0.64 -6.48 6.46
C TRP A 163 1.28 -7.17 7.66
N THR A 164 0.68 -7.00 8.83
CA THR A 164 1.01 -7.77 10.02
C THR A 164 -0.19 -7.93 10.95
N ASN A 165 -0.28 -9.09 11.61
CA ASN A 165 -1.13 -9.29 12.77
C ASN A 165 -0.37 -8.84 14.03
N LEU A 166 -1.00 -8.03 14.89
CA LEU A 166 -0.39 -7.52 16.12
C LEU A 166 -1.00 -8.13 17.39
N ALA A 167 -1.81 -9.19 17.27
CA ALA A 167 -2.45 -9.82 18.43
C ALA A 167 -1.42 -10.23 19.49
N GLY A 168 -1.62 -9.78 20.73
CA GLY A 168 -0.70 -10.01 21.85
C GLY A 168 0.55 -9.12 21.86
N HIS A 169 0.72 -8.18 20.91
CA HIS A 169 1.86 -7.28 20.92
C HIS A 169 1.78 -6.31 22.12
N PRO A 170 2.84 -6.22 22.94
CA PRO A 170 2.83 -5.35 24.12
C PRO A 170 2.90 -3.87 23.74
N VAL A 171 2.29 -3.02 24.56
CA VAL A 171 2.52 -1.57 24.56
C VAL A 171 3.80 -1.31 25.34
N THR A 172 4.78 -0.64 24.72
CA THR A 172 6.10 -0.42 25.34
C THR A 172 6.44 1.04 25.60
N GLY A 173 5.80 1.98 24.90
CA GLY A 173 5.99 3.42 25.13
C GLY A 173 4.84 4.05 25.91
N ARG A 174 5.04 5.30 26.37
CA ARG A 174 4.02 6.03 27.18
C ARG A 174 2.77 6.40 26.39
N HIS A 175 2.94 6.93 25.18
CA HIS A 175 1.83 7.35 24.31
C HIS A 175 1.84 6.64 22.95
N ARG A 176 3.03 6.23 22.50
CA ARG A 176 3.24 5.60 21.19
C ARG A 176 4.19 4.43 21.35
N THR A 177 3.97 3.39 20.56
CA THR A 177 4.79 2.17 20.53
C THR A 177 5.28 1.93 19.11
N THR A 178 6.56 1.59 18.97
CA THR A 178 7.16 1.25 17.67
C THR A 178 7.07 -0.25 17.45
N VAL A 179 6.41 -0.66 16.37
CA VAL A 179 6.34 -2.06 15.92
C VAL A 179 7.29 -2.27 14.74
N ARG A 180 7.70 -3.54 14.52
CA ARG A 180 8.52 -3.92 13.36
C ARG A 180 7.67 -4.65 12.34
N ILE A 181 7.62 -4.11 11.12
CA ILE A 181 6.80 -4.64 10.03
C ILE A 181 7.70 -5.38 9.04
N PRO A 182 7.46 -6.68 8.79
CA PRO A 182 8.24 -7.45 7.82
C PRO A 182 8.02 -6.99 6.39
N THR A 183 9.10 -6.75 5.66
CA THR A 183 9.04 -6.40 4.23
C THR A 183 8.76 -7.61 3.33
N SER A 184 8.84 -8.83 3.87
CA SER A 184 8.44 -10.05 3.17
C SER A 184 6.92 -10.27 3.14
N ARG A 185 6.15 -9.52 3.92
CA ARG A 185 4.69 -9.64 4.01
C ARG A 185 4.00 -8.57 3.16
N VAL A 186 4.21 -8.65 1.84
CA VAL A 186 3.49 -7.81 0.89
C VAL A 186 1.99 -8.14 0.97
N PHE A 187 1.15 -7.12 0.96
CA PHE A 187 -0.31 -7.25 1.03
C PHE A 187 -0.90 -7.20 -0.38
N ASP A 188 -0.76 -8.29 -1.13
CA ASP A 188 -1.40 -8.47 -2.43
C ASP A 188 -2.65 -9.38 -2.33
N ASP A 189 -3.26 -9.68 -3.47
CA ASP A 189 -4.45 -10.54 -3.58
C ASP A 189 -4.19 -11.95 -3.06
N ARG A 190 -3.02 -12.52 -3.38
CA ARG A 190 -2.63 -13.87 -2.92
C ARG A 190 -2.46 -13.91 -1.42
N ALA A 191 -1.75 -12.95 -0.84
CA ALA A 191 -1.60 -12.83 0.60
C ALA A 191 -2.96 -12.68 1.30
N LEU A 192 -3.88 -11.91 0.71
CA LEU A 192 -5.24 -11.79 1.24
C LEU A 192 -5.98 -13.13 1.19
N CYS A 193 -5.98 -13.83 0.05
CA CYS A 193 -6.58 -15.18 -0.06
C CYS A 193 -5.98 -16.16 0.96
N GLU A 194 -4.66 -16.14 1.17
CA GLU A 194 -3.98 -16.99 2.14
C GLU A 194 -4.38 -16.65 3.58
N ILE A 195 -4.49 -15.37 3.93
CA ILE A 195 -5.00 -14.93 5.24
C ILE A 195 -6.42 -15.43 5.43
N MET A 196 -7.31 -15.18 4.47
CA MET A 196 -8.71 -15.53 4.57
C MET A 196 -8.94 -17.03 4.63
N THR A 197 -8.18 -17.83 3.88
CA THR A 197 -8.26 -19.30 3.93
C THR A 197 -7.84 -19.81 5.30
N ARG A 198 -6.73 -19.29 5.85
CA ARG A 198 -6.27 -19.67 7.19
C ARG A 198 -7.29 -19.33 8.26
N VAL A 199 -7.83 -18.10 8.23
CA VAL A 199 -8.90 -17.67 9.15
C VAL A 199 -10.16 -18.53 8.97
N GLY A 200 -10.57 -18.78 7.73
CA GLY A 200 -11.68 -19.67 7.34
C GLY A 200 -11.58 -21.07 7.94
N SER A 201 -10.36 -21.61 8.04
CA SER A 201 -10.08 -22.91 8.65
C SER A 201 -9.88 -22.88 10.18
N GLY A 202 -10.22 -21.79 10.86
CA GLY A 202 -10.06 -21.61 12.32
C GLY A 202 -8.64 -21.21 12.76
N GLY A 203 -7.77 -20.90 11.80
CA GLY A 203 -6.42 -20.38 12.04
C GLY A 203 -6.41 -18.88 12.32
N ARG A 204 -5.23 -18.27 12.21
CA ARG A 204 -5.00 -16.83 12.39
C ARG A 204 -4.30 -16.26 11.15
N PRO A 205 -4.44 -14.95 10.89
CA PRO A 205 -3.67 -14.27 9.85
C PRO A 205 -2.15 -14.43 10.03
#